data_AF-A0A834KCI6-F1
#
_entry.id   AF-A0A834KCI6-F1
#
_cell.length_a   1.000
_cell.length_b   1.000
_cell.length_c   1.000
_cell.angle_alpha   90.00
_cell.angle_beta   90.00
_cell.angle_gamma   90.00
#
_symmetry.space_group_name_H-M   'P 1'
#
loop_
_entity.id
_entity.type
_entity.pdbx_description
1 polymer ?
#
loop_
_entity_poly.entity_id
_entity_poly.type
_entity_poly.pdbx_seq_one_letter_code
_entity_poly.pdbx_strand_id
1 'polypeptide(L)'
;MFKFGFSETNDAEENSSNKEKSVLNWINASRIEVTPSDYDRNYESDEYLETKIFDEIKFKLIRSDKVLCNLIGNNSVNIIEAESQHSDLIPAKYEGGLKIWECTYDLLEYIIQENIKLETKLVLDLGCGVGIIGLIALLKGSFVHFQDYNAEVISSVTIPNVFLNFKDKQKTLEKCEFYCGDWASFTMLFEKNIKNGDHKKYDFIFTSETIYNSENHKKLYEVFKKKLKPHGIGLIAAKTYYFGVGGGMRQFEAIVKEDKMFDAEVVWRNSKGLQREILKLSWK
;
A
#
# COMPACT_ATOMS: atom_id res chain seq x y z
N MET A 1 0.30 16.27 -1.85
CA MET A 1 1.73 16.29 -2.17
C MET A 1 2.49 15.66 -1.02
N PHE A 2 3.49 14.79 -1.29
CA PHE A 2 4.39 14.27 -0.26
C PHE A 2 5.17 15.43 0.37
N LYS A 3 5.30 15.44 1.69
CA LYS A 3 6.28 16.26 2.39
C LYS A 3 7.57 15.47 2.50
N PHE A 4 8.67 16.02 1.99
CA PHE A 4 10.01 15.49 2.17
C PHE A 4 10.78 16.48 3.04
N GLY A 5 11.23 16.03 4.21
CA GLY A 5 12.13 16.82 5.06
C GLY A 5 13.54 16.83 4.48
N PHE A 6 13.80 17.66 3.48
CA PHE A 6 15.18 17.97 3.12
C PHE A 6 15.70 18.95 4.16
N SER A 7 16.67 18.54 4.98
CA SER A 7 17.39 19.47 5.85
C SER A 7 18.00 20.59 4.99
N GLU A 8 17.65 21.85 5.26
CA GLU A 8 18.33 23.00 4.69
C GLU A 8 19.80 22.98 5.15
N THR A 9 20.68 22.37 4.35
CA THR A 9 22.11 22.59 4.47
C THR A 9 22.48 23.69 3.49
N ASN A 10 22.85 24.84 4.07
CA ASN A 10 23.37 26.03 3.42
C ASN A 10 24.36 25.72 2.27
N ASP A 11 24.29 26.56 1.24
CA ASP A 11 25.23 26.65 0.12
C ASP A 11 26.69 26.56 0.58
N ALA A 12 27.39 25.51 0.14
CA ALA A 12 28.84 25.48 0.06
C ALA A 12 29.30 24.45 -0.99
N GLU A 13 29.75 25.00 -2.12
CA GLU A 13 30.77 24.51 -3.06
C GLU A 13 30.77 23.03 -3.51
N GLU A 14 30.65 22.88 -4.84
CA GLU A 14 30.98 21.67 -5.61
C GLU A 14 32.33 21.09 -5.17
N ASN A 15 32.28 19.92 -4.55
CA ASN A 15 33.38 18.97 -4.59
C ASN A 15 32.84 17.59 -4.89
N SER A 16 33.13 17.13 -6.11
CA SER A 16 32.92 15.78 -6.59
C SER A 16 33.64 14.78 -5.67
N SER A 17 32.90 14.20 -4.73
CA SER A 17 33.34 13.06 -3.95
C SER A 17 32.27 11.98 -4.04
N ASN A 18 32.71 10.76 -4.36
CA ASN A 18 31.91 9.55 -4.47
C ASN A 18 30.91 9.44 -3.31
N LYS A 19 29.62 9.70 -3.58
CA LYS A 19 28.55 9.23 -2.70
C LYS A 19 28.52 7.71 -2.82
N GLU A 20 29.22 7.03 -1.91
CA GLU A 20 28.89 5.66 -1.57
C GLU A 20 27.38 5.61 -1.30
N LYS A 21 26.62 4.94 -2.18
CA LYS A 21 25.21 4.67 -1.93
C LYS A 21 25.16 3.85 -0.64
N SER A 22 24.71 4.45 0.45
CA SER A 22 24.43 3.71 1.67
C SER A 22 23.51 2.55 1.32
N VAL A 23 23.94 1.33 1.61
CA VAL A 23 23.13 0.13 1.35
C VAL A 23 21.96 0.20 2.33
N LEU A 24 20.79 0.63 1.83
CA LEU A 24 19.57 0.67 2.63
C LEU A 24 19.21 -0.77 3.06
N ASN A 25 19.10 -0.99 4.38
CA ASN A 25 18.68 -2.27 4.95
C ASN A 25 17.15 -2.33 5.00
N TRP A 26 16.55 -2.96 3.99
CA TRP A 26 15.10 -3.16 3.90
C TRP A 26 14.61 -4.22 4.90
N ILE A 27 13.46 -3.97 5.53
CA ILE A 27 12.82 -4.91 6.47
C ILE A 27 12.31 -6.13 5.69
N ASN A 28 12.69 -7.33 6.13
CA ASN A 28 12.18 -8.57 5.52
C ASN A 28 10.69 -8.72 5.76
N ALA A 29 9.99 -9.18 4.73
CA ALA A 29 8.58 -9.42 4.81
C ALA A 29 8.24 -10.59 5.72
N SER A 30 7.12 -10.46 6.43
CA SER A 30 6.57 -11.48 7.30
C SER A 30 5.04 -11.36 7.34
N ARG A 31 4.39 -12.42 7.81
CA ARG A 31 2.96 -12.39 8.12
C ARG A 31 2.78 -11.82 9.52
N ILE A 32 1.82 -10.93 9.69
CA ILE A 32 1.39 -10.45 10.99
C ILE A 32 0.30 -11.40 11.51
N GLU A 33 0.54 -12.01 12.67
CA GLU A 33 -0.46 -12.83 13.35
C GLU A 33 -1.44 -11.93 14.10
N VAL A 34 -2.73 -12.19 13.90
CA VAL A 34 -3.80 -11.51 14.63
C VAL A 34 -4.16 -12.34 15.85
N THR A 35 -4.05 -11.72 17.02
CA THR A 35 -4.31 -12.35 18.31
C THR A 35 -5.75 -12.12 18.78
N PRO A 36 -6.26 -12.90 19.75
CA PRO A 36 -7.53 -12.63 20.40
C PRO A 36 -7.70 -11.20 20.91
N SER A 37 -6.65 -10.64 21.51
CA SER A 37 -6.66 -9.25 21.98
C SER A 37 -6.91 -8.23 20.87
N ASP A 38 -6.48 -8.50 19.62
CA ASP A 38 -6.64 -7.56 18.52
C ASP A 38 -8.10 -7.45 18.06
N TYR A 39 -8.81 -8.59 17.99
CA TYR A 39 -10.22 -8.58 17.62
C TYR A 39 -11.14 -8.30 18.80
N ASP A 40 -10.78 -8.63 20.05
CA ASP A 40 -11.58 -8.28 21.23
C ASP A 40 -11.44 -6.81 21.63
N ARG A 41 -10.48 -6.09 21.04
CA ARG A 41 -10.32 -4.65 21.25
C ARG A 41 -11.60 -3.90 20.85
N ASN A 42 -12.09 -3.11 21.81
CA ASN A 42 -13.10 -2.09 21.59
C ASN A 42 -12.40 -0.76 21.32
N TYR A 43 -12.94 0.00 20.38
CA TYR A 43 -12.46 1.31 20.02
C TYR A 43 -13.49 2.35 20.44
N GLU A 44 -13.04 3.34 21.21
CA GLU A 44 -13.87 4.45 21.63
C GLU A 44 -14.21 5.37 20.45
N SER A 45 -15.30 6.12 20.55
CA SER A 45 -15.78 6.97 19.45
C SER A 45 -14.80 8.09 19.07
N ASP A 46 -13.87 8.47 19.95
CA ASP A 46 -12.85 9.46 19.67
C ASP A 46 -11.56 8.87 19.08
N GLU A 47 -11.46 7.54 18.94
CA GLU A 47 -10.32 6.85 18.30
C GLU A 47 -10.48 6.70 16.78
N TYR A 48 -11.68 6.93 16.23
CA TYR A 48 -11.96 6.80 14.79
C TYR A 48 -12.79 7.96 14.24
N LEU A 49 -12.80 8.08 12.92
CA LEU A 49 -13.62 9.01 12.16
C LEU A 49 -14.51 8.25 11.17
N GLU A 50 -15.76 8.68 11.03
CA GLU A 50 -16.63 8.19 9.96
C GLU A 50 -16.27 8.90 8.66
N THR A 51 -15.71 8.16 7.71
CA THR A 51 -15.32 8.63 6.38
C THR A 51 -16.32 8.12 5.37
N LYS A 52 -16.92 9.03 4.61
CA LYS A 52 -17.82 8.68 3.51
C LYS A 52 -17.03 8.48 2.22
N ILE A 53 -17.35 7.41 1.52
CA ILE A 53 -16.79 7.00 0.24
C ILE A 53 -17.97 6.90 -0.74
N PHE A 54 -18.01 7.79 -1.74
CA PHE A 54 -19.08 7.89 -2.76
C PHE A 54 -20.50 8.03 -2.21
N ASP A 55 -20.68 8.82 -1.14
CA ASP A 55 -21.94 9.17 -0.47
C ASP A 55 -22.79 8.00 0.11
N GLU A 56 -22.58 6.77 -0.33
CA GLU A 56 -23.34 5.58 0.07
C GLU A 56 -22.56 4.67 1.02
N ILE A 57 -21.23 4.61 0.91
CA ILE A 57 -20.39 3.74 1.72
C ILE A 57 -19.78 4.56 2.85
N LYS A 58 -19.95 4.10 4.09
CA LYS A 58 -19.35 4.74 5.26
C LYS A 58 -18.40 3.77 5.94
N PHE A 59 -17.16 4.22 6.15
CA PHE A 59 -16.18 3.48 6.93
C PHE A 59 -15.85 4.23 8.20
N LYS A 60 -15.70 3.50 9.30
CA LYS A 60 -15.04 3.96 10.52
C LYS A 60 -13.55 3.71 10.36
N LEU A 61 -12.76 4.77 10.27
CA LEU A 61 -11.30 4.68 10.09
C LEU A 61 -10.60 5.23 11.33
N ILE A 62 -9.66 4.46 11.88
CA ILE A 62 -8.82 4.89 12.99
C ILE A 62 -8.13 6.21 12.64
N ARG A 63 -8.11 7.06 13.64
CA ARG A 63 -7.48 8.37 13.60
C ARG A 63 -5.97 8.28 13.62
N SER A 64 -5.33 8.84 12.60
CA SER A 64 -3.87 8.86 12.47
C SER A 64 -3.18 9.61 13.63
N ASP A 65 -3.78 10.69 14.14
CA ASP A 65 -3.25 11.45 15.28
C ASP A 65 -3.24 10.62 16.56
N LYS A 66 -4.28 9.82 16.80
CA LYS A 66 -4.37 8.93 17.97
C LYS A 66 -3.37 7.77 17.88
N VAL A 67 -3.26 7.17 16.70
CA VAL A 67 -2.25 6.13 16.44
C VAL A 67 -0.85 6.68 16.67
N LEU A 68 -0.59 7.88 16.16
CA LEU A 68 0.70 8.52 16.31
C LEU A 68 1.04 8.78 17.79
N CYS A 69 0.12 9.32 18.58
CA CYS A 69 0.33 9.49 20.02
C CYS A 69 0.68 8.17 20.72
N ASN A 70 0.01 7.07 20.37
CA ASN A 70 0.28 5.76 20.95
C ASN A 70 1.65 5.20 20.53
N LEU A 71 2.04 5.37 19.26
CA LEU A 71 3.31 4.90 18.74
C LEU A 71 4.50 5.71 19.30
N ILE A 72 4.32 7.03 19.48
CA ILE A 72 5.28 7.88 20.18
C ILE A 72 5.42 7.43 21.64
N GLY A 73 4.30 7.20 22.33
CA GLY A 73 4.30 6.72 23.72
C GLY A 73 4.96 5.35 23.90
N ASN A 74 4.89 4.50 22.88
CA ASN A 74 5.52 3.18 22.84
C ASN A 74 6.96 3.19 22.27
N ASN A 75 7.53 4.37 22.03
CA ASN A 75 8.92 4.58 21.59
C ASN A 75 9.25 3.97 20.19
N SER A 76 8.30 4.01 19.25
CA SER A 76 8.52 3.58 17.86
C SER A 76 9.45 4.54 17.10
N VAL A 77 10.76 4.27 17.18
CA VAL A 77 11.85 5.15 16.73
C VAL A 77 11.68 5.68 15.29
N ASN A 78 11.31 4.83 14.34
CA ASN A 78 11.23 5.22 12.92
C ASN A 78 10.10 6.22 12.63
N ILE A 79 8.97 6.09 13.33
CA ILE A 79 7.80 6.97 13.16
C ILE A 79 8.05 8.31 13.84
N ILE A 80 8.70 8.28 15.02
CA ILE A 80 9.15 9.49 15.72
C ILE A 80 10.13 10.28 14.84
N GLU A 81 11.06 9.59 14.18
CA GLU A 81 12.02 10.21 13.26
C GLU A 81 11.30 10.90 12.08
N ALA A 82 10.35 10.22 11.43
CA ALA A 82 9.59 10.78 10.31
C ALA A 82 8.78 12.04 10.70
N GLU A 83 8.09 11.99 11.83
CA GLU A 83 7.32 13.12 12.35
C GLU A 83 8.21 14.31 12.73
N SER A 84 9.35 14.05 13.38
CA SER A 84 10.32 15.10 13.75
C SER A 84 10.89 15.84 12.53
N GLN A 85 10.94 15.17 11.37
CA GLN A 85 11.37 15.73 10.10
C GLN A 85 10.22 16.34 9.28
N HIS A 86 8.99 16.32 9.82
CA HIS A 86 7.76 16.68 9.11
C HIS A 86 7.62 15.98 7.74
N SER A 87 8.16 14.77 7.64
CA SER A 87 8.24 14.00 6.41
C SER A 87 7.13 12.96 6.37
N ASP A 88 6.40 12.89 5.25
CA ASP A 88 5.37 11.87 5.05
C ASP A 88 5.98 10.46 4.87
N LEU A 89 7.29 10.37 4.59
CA LEU A 89 8.06 9.13 4.49
C LEU A 89 9.56 9.32 4.77
N ILE A 90 10.21 8.27 5.27
CA ILE A 90 11.66 8.08 5.30
C ILE A 90 11.96 6.74 4.60
N PRO A 91 12.66 6.76 3.45
CA PRO A 91 12.91 5.54 2.68
C PRO A 91 13.55 4.43 3.53
N ALA A 92 13.06 3.20 3.37
CA ALA A 92 13.45 2.01 4.10
C ALA A 92 13.24 2.02 5.63
N LYS A 93 12.75 3.12 6.23
CA LYS A 93 12.42 3.19 7.67
C LYS A 93 10.93 3.37 7.93
N TYR A 94 10.28 4.24 7.17
CA TYR A 94 8.86 4.56 7.25
C TYR A 94 8.35 5.01 5.89
N GLU A 95 7.70 4.12 5.13
CA GLU A 95 7.21 4.45 3.78
C GLU A 95 5.80 5.09 3.80
N GLY A 96 5.44 5.78 4.89
CA GLY A 96 4.11 6.34 5.10
C GLY A 96 3.11 5.33 5.66
N GLY A 97 1.82 5.48 5.30
CA GLY A 97 0.77 4.51 5.59
C GLY A 97 -0.35 5.02 6.52
N LEU A 98 -0.12 6.08 7.29
CA LEU A 98 -1.14 6.70 8.16
C LEU A 98 -2.10 7.63 7.40
N LYS A 99 -1.71 8.10 6.22
CA LYS A 99 -2.47 9.05 5.39
C LYS A 99 -3.13 8.34 4.22
N ILE A 100 -4.35 8.76 3.89
CA ILE A 100 -5.03 8.35 2.66
C ILE A 100 -4.59 9.28 1.53
N TRP A 101 -4.01 8.71 0.48
CA TRP A 101 -3.54 9.46 -0.68
C TRP A 101 -4.66 9.70 -1.70
N GLU A 102 -4.55 10.76 -2.49
CA GLU A 102 -5.58 11.17 -3.45
C GLU A 102 -5.88 10.10 -4.51
N CYS A 103 -4.85 9.39 -4.99
CA CYS A 103 -5.02 8.31 -5.96
C CYS A 103 -5.80 7.11 -5.40
N THR A 104 -5.89 6.98 -4.06
CA THR A 104 -6.68 5.94 -3.43
C THR A 104 -8.16 6.18 -3.70
N TYR A 105 -8.62 7.43 -3.60
CA TYR A 105 -10.01 7.77 -3.91
C TYR A 105 -10.32 7.56 -5.39
N ASP A 106 -9.40 7.93 -6.28
CA ASP A 106 -9.56 7.68 -7.72
C ASP A 106 -9.71 6.18 -8.02
N LEU A 107 -8.90 5.33 -7.38
CA LEU A 107 -8.97 3.88 -7.56
C LEU A 107 -10.27 3.29 -7.02
N LEU A 108 -10.72 3.75 -5.85
CA LEU A 108 -12.00 3.33 -5.29
C LEU A 108 -13.17 3.74 -6.20
N GLU A 109 -13.13 4.95 -6.76
CA GLU A 109 -14.12 5.45 -7.71
C GLU A 109 -14.20 4.52 -8.91
N TYR A 110 -13.05 4.24 -9.51
CA TYR A 110 -12.94 3.37 -10.67
C TYR A 110 -13.44 1.96 -10.39
N ILE A 111 -13.04 1.33 -9.28
CA ILE A 111 -13.49 -0.02 -8.89
C ILE A 111 -15.03 -0.09 -8.77
N ILE A 112 -15.65 0.96 -8.23
CA ILE A 112 -17.10 1.03 -8.02
C ILE A 112 -17.83 1.32 -9.32
N GLN A 113 -17.41 2.35 -10.08
CA GLN A 113 -18.05 2.78 -11.32
C GLN A 113 -17.97 1.72 -12.42
N GLU A 114 -16.81 1.05 -12.56
CA GLU A 114 -16.64 -0.05 -13.52
C GLU A 114 -17.27 -1.37 -13.04
N ASN A 115 -17.89 -1.36 -11.86
CA ASN A 115 -18.55 -2.52 -11.24
C ASN A 115 -17.66 -3.78 -11.27
N ILE A 116 -16.39 -3.62 -10.88
CA ILE A 116 -15.42 -4.73 -10.91
C ILE A 116 -15.93 -5.87 -10.03
N LYS A 117 -16.01 -7.08 -10.63
CA LYS A 117 -16.54 -8.28 -9.96
C LYS A 117 -15.50 -8.90 -9.03
N LEU A 118 -15.59 -8.53 -7.76
CA LEU A 118 -14.65 -8.94 -6.71
C LEU A 118 -15.14 -10.11 -5.83
N GLU A 119 -16.40 -10.51 -5.96
CA GLU A 119 -17.00 -11.57 -5.13
C GLU A 119 -16.23 -12.90 -5.25
N THR A 120 -15.88 -13.52 -4.12
CA THR A 120 -15.06 -14.75 -4.01
C THR A 120 -13.66 -14.68 -4.60
N LYS A 121 -13.19 -13.50 -5.02
CA LYS A 121 -11.85 -13.31 -5.59
C LYS A 121 -10.81 -13.14 -4.50
N LEU A 122 -9.58 -13.56 -4.79
CA LEU A 122 -8.42 -13.27 -3.94
C LEU A 122 -7.76 -11.97 -4.41
N VAL A 123 -7.82 -10.94 -3.57
CA VAL A 123 -7.35 -9.59 -3.85
C VAL A 123 -6.14 -9.28 -2.97
N LEU A 124 -5.11 -8.66 -3.55
CA LEU A 124 -4.00 -8.07 -2.80
C LEU A 124 -4.15 -6.55 -2.81
N ASP A 125 -4.27 -5.95 -1.63
CA ASP A 125 -4.09 -4.51 -1.41
C ASP A 125 -2.61 -4.27 -1.06
N LEU A 126 -1.82 -3.87 -2.06
CA LEU A 126 -0.35 -3.78 -1.98
C LEU A 126 0.08 -2.34 -1.69
N GLY A 127 0.83 -2.14 -0.60
CA GLY A 127 1.05 -0.81 -0.02
C GLY A 127 -0.24 -0.22 0.55
N CYS A 128 -0.96 -1.01 1.36
CA CYS A 128 -2.34 -0.75 1.71
C CYS A 128 -2.55 0.46 2.64
N GLY A 129 -1.56 0.82 3.47
CA GLY A 129 -1.70 1.86 4.49
C GLY A 129 -2.95 1.67 5.34
N VAL A 130 -3.87 2.64 5.26
CA VAL A 130 -5.18 2.63 5.94
C VAL A 130 -6.06 1.42 5.55
N GLY A 131 -5.81 0.77 4.41
CA GLY A 131 -6.46 -0.47 3.98
C GLY A 131 -7.79 -0.29 3.27
N ILE A 132 -8.14 0.92 2.86
CA ILE A 132 -9.50 1.23 2.37
C ILE A 132 -9.85 0.53 1.05
N ILE A 133 -8.87 0.25 0.19
CA ILE A 133 -9.07 -0.52 -1.04
C ILE A 133 -9.45 -1.96 -0.68
N GLY A 134 -8.71 -2.58 0.24
CA GLY A 134 -9.04 -3.90 0.76
C GLY A 134 -10.37 -3.95 1.52
N LEU A 135 -10.76 -2.90 2.25
CA LEU A 135 -12.08 -2.82 2.88
C LEU A 135 -13.22 -2.85 1.85
N ILE A 136 -13.07 -2.15 0.72
CA ILE A 136 -14.04 -2.19 -0.39
C ILE A 136 -14.09 -3.58 -1.01
N ALA A 137 -12.94 -4.24 -1.20
CA ALA A 137 -12.90 -5.62 -1.68
C ALA A 137 -13.59 -6.60 -0.72
N LEU A 138 -13.37 -6.47 0.60
CA LEU A 138 -14.05 -7.26 1.63
C LEU A 138 -15.56 -7.03 1.62
N LEU A 139 -16.02 -5.77 1.54
CA LEU A 139 -17.45 -5.44 1.40
C LEU A 139 -18.07 -6.08 0.16
N LYS A 140 -17.31 -6.19 -0.94
CA LYS A 140 -17.72 -6.88 -2.18
C LYS A 140 -17.53 -8.41 -2.13
N GLY A 141 -17.20 -8.98 -0.97
CA GLY A 141 -17.18 -10.43 -0.74
C GLY A 141 -15.88 -11.14 -1.13
N SER A 142 -14.78 -10.40 -1.32
CA SER A 142 -13.45 -10.98 -1.61
C SER A 142 -12.79 -11.63 -0.38
N PHE A 143 -11.76 -12.44 -0.67
CA PHE A 143 -10.65 -12.70 0.24
C PHE A 143 -9.58 -11.64 -0.02
N VAL A 144 -9.02 -11.04 1.03
CA VAL A 144 -8.11 -9.90 0.91
C VAL A 144 -6.83 -10.14 1.66
N HIS A 145 -5.71 -9.98 0.98
CA HIS A 145 -4.42 -9.85 1.61
C HIS A 145 -4.07 -8.37 1.66
N PHE A 146 -3.73 -7.89 2.85
CA PHE A 146 -3.25 -6.54 3.09
C PHE A 146 -1.73 -6.60 3.25
N GLN A 147 -1.02 -5.78 2.48
CA GLN A 147 0.43 -5.69 2.60
C GLN A 147 0.86 -4.22 2.70
N ASP A 148 1.66 -3.89 3.71
CA ASP A 148 2.34 -2.61 3.85
C ASP A 148 3.82 -2.83 4.15
N TYR A 149 4.66 -1.80 4.01
CA TYR A 149 6.06 -1.93 4.43
C TYR A 149 6.17 -2.00 5.96
N ASN A 150 5.39 -1.20 6.68
CA ASN A 150 5.53 -1.01 8.11
C ASN A 150 4.62 -1.96 8.90
N ALA A 151 5.19 -2.76 9.81
CA ALA A 151 4.43 -3.65 10.68
C ALA A 151 3.47 -2.87 11.60
N GLU A 152 3.90 -1.71 12.08
CA GLU A 152 3.15 -0.83 12.95
C GLU A 152 1.91 -0.26 12.26
N VAL A 153 1.99 0.02 10.95
CA VAL A 153 0.84 0.47 10.15
C VAL A 153 -0.19 -0.66 10.04
N ILE A 154 0.25 -1.88 9.74
CA ILE A 154 -0.63 -3.05 9.69
C ILE A 154 -1.34 -3.26 11.03
N SER A 155 -0.58 -3.33 12.13
CA SER A 155 -1.11 -3.65 13.45
C SER A 155 -1.93 -2.52 14.08
N SER A 156 -1.55 -1.26 13.85
CA SER A 156 -2.16 -0.10 14.53
C SER A 156 -3.20 0.63 13.66
N VAL A 157 -3.28 0.33 12.37
CA VAL A 157 -4.23 0.99 11.46
C VAL A 157 -5.03 -0.02 10.64
N THR A 158 -4.36 -0.86 9.85
CA THR A 158 -5.05 -1.72 8.87
C THR A 158 -5.95 -2.76 9.55
N ILE A 159 -5.41 -3.52 10.50
CA ILE A 159 -6.16 -4.53 11.27
C ILE A 159 -7.32 -3.86 12.06
N PRO A 160 -7.08 -2.79 12.85
CA PRO A 160 -8.15 -2.04 13.48
C PRO A 160 -9.26 -1.57 12.53
N ASN A 161 -8.90 -1.04 11.35
CA ASN A 161 -9.88 -0.60 10.36
C ASN A 161 -10.72 -1.74 9.81
N VAL A 162 -10.14 -2.94 9.63
CA VAL A 162 -10.94 -4.13 9.30
C VAL A 162 -11.97 -4.39 10.42
N PHE A 163 -11.55 -4.47 11.67
CA PHE A 163 -12.46 -4.80 12.77
C PHE A 163 -13.49 -3.71 13.12
N LEU A 164 -13.21 -2.45 12.80
CA LEU A 164 -14.17 -1.36 12.95
C LEU A 164 -15.35 -1.44 11.97
N ASN A 165 -15.16 -2.09 10.82
CA ASN A 165 -16.11 -2.04 9.70
C ASN A 165 -16.86 -3.36 9.45
N PHE A 166 -16.50 -4.45 10.15
CA PHE A 166 -17.19 -5.73 10.03
C PHE A 166 -17.60 -6.28 11.40
N LYS A 167 -18.90 -6.57 11.54
CA LYS A 167 -19.50 -7.02 12.82
C LYS A 167 -18.96 -8.37 13.29
N ASP A 168 -18.88 -9.33 12.38
CA ASP A 168 -18.38 -10.68 12.65
C ASP A 168 -16.87 -10.71 12.41
N LYS A 169 -16.10 -10.35 13.45
CA LYS A 169 -14.65 -10.21 13.37
C LYS A 169 -13.96 -11.54 13.04
N GLN A 170 -14.46 -12.66 13.58
CA GLN A 170 -13.88 -13.98 13.35
C GLN A 170 -14.07 -14.42 11.89
N LYS A 171 -15.30 -14.32 11.35
CA LYS A 171 -15.57 -14.61 9.94
C LYS A 171 -14.85 -13.67 8.98
N THR A 172 -14.65 -12.42 9.40
CA THR A 172 -13.87 -11.45 8.63
C THR A 172 -12.40 -11.88 8.57
N LEU A 173 -11.83 -12.36 9.69
CA LEU A 173 -10.45 -12.82 9.75
C LEU A 173 -10.20 -14.04 8.85
N GLU A 174 -11.18 -14.94 8.67
CA GLU A 174 -11.10 -16.05 7.71
C GLU A 174 -10.91 -15.57 6.25
N LYS A 175 -11.27 -14.31 5.97
CA LYS A 175 -11.12 -13.69 4.65
C LYS A 175 -9.87 -12.81 4.54
N CYS A 176 -9.11 -12.62 5.61
CA CYS A 176 -8.03 -11.64 5.67
C CYS A 176 -6.68 -12.29 5.99
N GLU A 177 -5.63 -11.86 5.28
CA GLU A 177 -4.25 -12.08 5.72
C GLU A 177 -3.49 -10.75 5.71
N PHE A 178 -2.58 -10.57 6.67
CA PHE A 178 -1.87 -9.31 6.86
C PHE A 178 -0.37 -9.55 6.77
N TYR A 179 0.32 -8.70 6.01
CA TYR A 179 1.74 -8.83 5.72
C TYR A 179 2.45 -7.49 5.87
N CYS A 180 3.67 -7.51 6.41
CA CYS A 180 4.54 -6.35 6.45
C CYS A 180 5.83 -6.58 5.66
N GLY A 181 6.66 -5.55 5.47
CA GLY A 181 8.02 -5.59 4.93
C GLY A 181 8.17 -5.42 3.42
N ASP A 182 9.41 -5.56 2.94
CA ASP A 182 9.82 -5.25 1.56
C ASP A 182 9.22 -6.18 0.51
N TRP A 183 8.81 -5.60 -0.62
CA TRP A 183 8.17 -6.32 -1.72
C TRP A 183 9.00 -7.46 -2.31
N ALA A 184 10.32 -7.33 -2.41
CA ALA A 184 11.15 -8.40 -2.97
C ALA A 184 11.08 -9.64 -2.06
N SER A 185 11.26 -9.45 -0.75
CA SER A 185 11.14 -10.53 0.23
C SER A 185 9.70 -11.06 0.38
N PHE A 186 8.67 -10.22 0.20
CA PHE A 186 7.26 -10.64 0.17
C PHE A 186 7.00 -11.65 -0.94
N THR A 187 7.61 -11.48 -2.13
CA THR A 187 7.45 -12.48 -3.19
C THR A 187 7.98 -13.86 -2.81
N MET A 188 9.02 -13.92 -1.97
CA MET A 188 9.69 -15.14 -1.52
C MET A 188 8.97 -15.86 -0.38
N LEU A 189 8.09 -15.18 0.37
CA LEU A 189 7.36 -15.79 1.51
C LEU A 189 6.59 -17.05 1.09
N PHE A 190 5.97 -17.01 -0.09
CA PHE A 190 5.18 -18.13 -0.61
C PHE A 190 6.05 -19.19 -1.32
N GLU A 191 7.32 -18.90 -1.58
CA GLU A 191 8.29 -19.87 -2.13
C GLU A 191 8.86 -20.77 -1.01
N LYS A 192 8.89 -20.33 0.25
CA LYS A 192 9.40 -21.17 1.35
C LYS A 192 8.43 -22.28 1.79
N ASN A 193 7.15 -22.16 1.46
CA ASN A 193 6.11 -23.15 1.79
C ASN A 193 5.85 -24.19 0.67
N ILE A 194 6.81 -24.38 -0.25
CA ILE A 194 6.74 -25.21 -1.47
C ILE A 194 6.29 -26.67 -1.27
N LYS A 195 6.27 -27.20 -0.03
CA LYS A 195 5.89 -28.61 0.21
C LYS A 195 4.50 -28.98 -0.32
N ASN A 196 3.60 -28.01 -0.57
CA ASN A 196 2.25 -28.26 -1.09
C ASN A 196 1.95 -27.68 -2.49
N GLY A 197 2.94 -27.13 -3.21
CA GLY A 197 2.77 -26.68 -4.61
C GLY A 197 1.82 -25.49 -4.84
N ASP A 198 1.21 -24.93 -3.80
CA ASP A 198 0.22 -23.86 -3.95
C ASP A 198 0.88 -22.48 -3.86
N HIS A 199 1.38 -22.00 -4.99
CA HIS A 199 1.82 -20.61 -5.12
C HIS A 199 0.58 -19.72 -5.12
N LYS A 200 0.19 -19.18 -3.96
CA LYS A 200 -0.92 -18.23 -3.86
C LYS A 200 -0.72 -17.09 -4.87
N LYS A 201 -1.62 -17.02 -5.85
CA LYS A 201 -1.71 -15.95 -6.85
C LYS A 201 -3.05 -15.24 -6.72
N TYR A 202 -3.07 -13.96 -7.06
CA TYR A 202 -4.20 -13.07 -6.88
C TYR A 202 -4.98 -12.91 -8.18
N ASP A 203 -6.31 -12.87 -8.08
CA ASP A 203 -7.20 -12.45 -9.17
C ASP A 203 -7.05 -10.95 -9.42
N PHE A 204 -6.83 -10.17 -8.35
CA PHE A 204 -6.58 -8.74 -8.44
C PHE A 204 -5.40 -8.32 -7.57
N ILE A 205 -4.55 -7.47 -8.10
CA ILE A 205 -3.55 -6.74 -7.31
C ILE A 205 -3.86 -5.26 -7.47
N PHE A 206 -4.24 -4.62 -6.37
CA PHE A 206 -4.52 -3.19 -6.33
C PHE A 206 -3.43 -2.48 -5.56
N THR A 207 -3.04 -1.31 -6.04
CA THR A 207 -2.04 -0.49 -5.37
C THR A 207 -2.25 0.98 -5.70
N SER A 208 -2.00 1.84 -4.72
CA SER A 208 -2.19 3.29 -4.83
C SER A 208 -0.97 4.03 -4.32
N GLU A 209 -0.45 4.95 -5.12
CA GLU A 209 0.70 5.81 -4.79
C GLU A 209 1.96 5.05 -4.38
N THR A 210 2.23 3.91 -5.02
CA THR A 210 3.39 3.03 -4.73
C THR A 210 4.54 3.13 -5.74
N ILE A 211 4.40 3.99 -6.76
CA ILE A 211 5.42 4.21 -7.80
C ILE A 211 6.16 5.55 -7.66
N TYR A 212 6.10 6.19 -6.49
CA TYR A 212 6.76 7.47 -6.25
C TYR A 212 8.30 7.35 -6.24
N ASN A 213 8.84 6.23 -5.78
CA ASN A 213 10.27 5.96 -5.78
C ASN A 213 10.64 5.00 -6.91
N SER A 214 11.39 5.49 -7.91
CA SER A 214 11.81 4.70 -9.08
C SER A 214 12.72 3.52 -8.73
N GLU A 215 13.46 3.58 -7.61
CA GLU A 215 14.32 2.48 -7.17
C GLU A 215 13.52 1.23 -6.78
N ASN A 216 12.25 1.39 -6.37
CA ASN A 216 11.37 0.29 -5.99
C ASN A 216 10.49 -0.23 -7.13
N HIS A 217 10.50 0.41 -8.32
CA HIS A 217 9.65 -0.01 -9.45
C HIS A 217 9.87 -1.46 -9.86
N LYS A 218 11.13 -1.91 -9.91
CA LYS A 218 11.45 -3.30 -10.25
C LYS A 218 10.89 -4.28 -9.21
N LYS A 219 11.04 -3.97 -7.91
CA LYS A 219 10.50 -4.80 -6.84
C LYS A 219 8.99 -4.91 -6.92
N LEU A 220 8.30 -3.78 -7.15
CA LEU A 220 6.85 -3.73 -7.35
C LEU A 220 6.43 -4.57 -8.55
N TYR A 221 7.08 -4.39 -9.70
CA TYR A 221 6.76 -5.12 -10.92
C TYR A 221 6.94 -6.65 -10.76
N GLU A 222 7.97 -7.07 -10.03
CA GLU A 222 8.19 -8.50 -9.72
C GLU A 222 7.07 -9.10 -8.85
N VAL A 223 6.39 -8.30 -8.01
CA VAL A 223 5.17 -8.77 -7.32
C VAL A 223 4.08 -9.12 -8.34
N PHE A 224 3.81 -8.25 -9.32
CA PHE A 224 2.82 -8.54 -10.37
C PHE A 224 3.21 -9.78 -11.18
N LYS A 225 4.46 -9.89 -11.63
CA LYS A 225 4.96 -11.06 -12.38
C LYS A 225 4.82 -12.37 -11.63
N LYS A 226 5.17 -12.39 -10.34
CA LYS A 226 5.18 -13.62 -9.57
C LYS A 226 3.80 -13.98 -9.00
N LYS A 227 2.98 -12.97 -8.67
CA LYS A 227 1.77 -13.16 -7.85
C LYS A 227 0.46 -12.87 -8.57
N LEU A 228 0.44 -12.26 -9.75
CA LEU A 228 -0.81 -12.12 -10.50
C LEU A 228 -1.16 -13.44 -11.22
N LYS A 229 -2.42 -13.88 -11.14
CA LYS A 229 -2.92 -15.01 -11.94
C LYS A 229 -2.84 -14.69 -13.44
N PRO A 230 -2.76 -15.69 -14.34
CA PRO A 230 -2.77 -15.46 -15.80
C PRO A 230 -3.95 -14.64 -16.32
N HIS A 231 -5.13 -14.77 -15.70
CA HIS A 231 -6.32 -13.96 -16.02
C HIS A 231 -6.61 -12.88 -14.96
N GLY A 232 -5.64 -12.60 -14.09
CA GLY A 232 -5.77 -11.58 -13.08
C GLY A 232 -5.54 -10.18 -13.63
N ILE A 233 -6.00 -9.18 -12.90
CA ILE A 233 -5.89 -7.76 -13.26
C ILE A 233 -5.10 -7.02 -12.18
N GLY A 234 -4.04 -6.31 -12.60
CA GLY A 234 -3.35 -5.35 -11.77
C GLY A 234 -3.90 -3.94 -12.00
N LEU A 235 -4.21 -3.18 -10.95
CA LEU A 235 -4.52 -1.75 -11.06
C LEU A 235 -3.55 -0.94 -10.21
N ILE A 236 -2.86 0.00 -10.85
CA ILE A 236 -1.91 0.92 -10.23
C ILE A 236 -2.47 2.33 -10.39
N ALA A 237 -2.93 2.93 -9.29
CA ALA A 237 -3.35 4.33 -9.26
C ALA A 237 -2.23 5.20 -8.74
N ALA A 238 -1.79 6.18 -9.53
CA ALA A 238 -0.66 7.02 -9.16
C ALA A 238 -0.67 8.36 -9.87
N LYS A 239 0.15 9.29 -9.37
CA LYS A 239 0.44 10.53 -10.09
C LYS A 239 1.26 10.22 -11.33
N THR A 240 1.00 10.96 -12.41
CA THR A 240 1.82 10.88 -13.62
C THR A 240 3.29 11.20 -13.33
N TYR A 241 3.55 12.12 -12.40
CA TYR A 241 4.89 12.50 -11.97
C TYR A 241 4.97 12.87 -10.48
N TYR A 242 6.05 12.46 -9.82
CA TYR A 242 6.38 12.81 -8.44
C TYR A 242 7.63 13.70 -8.40
N PHE A 243 7.45 14.97 -8.06
CA PHE A 243 8.56 15.93 -7.91
C PHE A 243 9.52 15.51 -6.77
N GLY A 244 10.82 15.64 -6.99
CA GLY A 244 11.87 15.40 -5.99
C GLY A 244 12.35 13.95 -5.86
N VAL A 245 11.48 12.96 -6.08
CA VAL A 245 11.81 11.51 -5.95
C VAL A 245 11.94 10.77 -7.27
N GLY A 246 11.56 11.41 -8.39
CA GLY A 246 11.87 10.95 -9.74
C GLY A 246 11.03 9.76 -10.25
N GLY A 247 10.12 9.21 -9.44
CA GLY A 247 9.14 8.21 -9.88
C GLY A 247 7.93 8.82 -10.59
N GLY A 248 7.13 7.96 -11.21
CA GLY A 248 5.97 8.37 -12.00
C GLY A 248 5.47 7.27 -12.92
N MET A 249 4.30 7.52 -13.52
CA MET A 249 3.59 6.55 -14.35
C MET A 249 4.41 6.10 -15.57
N ARG A 250 5.11 7.03 -16.22
CA ARG A 250 5.86 6.75 -17.46
C ARG A 250 7.09 5.88 -17.21
N GLN A 251 7.81 6.13 -16.11
CA GLN A 251 8.97 5.33 -15.72
C GLN A 251 8.56 3.88 -15.40
N PHE A 252 7.45 3.70 -14.68
CA PHE A 252 6.94 2.37 -14.38
C PHE A 252 6.45 1.64 -15.65
N GLU A 253 5.67 2.33 -16.50
CA GLU A 253 5.17 1.81 -17.77
C GLU A 253 6.31 1.39 -18.71
N ALA A 254 7.44 2.12 -18.72
CA ALA A 254 8.61 1.76 -19.53
C ALA A 254 9.19 0.39 -19.15
N ILE A 255 9.31 0.11 -17.86
CA ILE A 255 9.82 -1.19 -17.36
C ILE A 255 8.87 -2.33 -17.79
N VAL A 256 7.56 -2.12 -17.67
CA VAL A 256 6.56 -3.12 -18.08
C VAL A 256 6.62 -3.38 -19.59
N LYS A 257 6.72 -2.33 -20.40
CA LYS A 257 6.80 -2.43 -21.87
C LYS A 257 8.09 -3.10 -22.35
N GLU A 258 9.20 -2.86 -21.66
CA GLU A 258 10.50 -3.46 -21.97
C GLU A 258 10.49 -4.98 -21.77
N ASP A 259 9.93 -5.46 -20.65
CA ASP A 259 9.85 -6.90 -20.32
C ASP A 259 8.81 -7.66 -21.18
N LYS A 260 7.84 -6.94 -21.77
CA LYS A 260 6.82 -7.46 -22.70
C LYS A 260 5.91 -8.56 -22.16
N MET A 261 5.97 -8.91 -20.88
CA MET A 261 5.13 -9.95 -20.28
C MET A 261 3.68 -9.51 -20.02
N PHE A 262 3.45 -8.22 -19.85
CA PHE A 262 2.13 -7.64 -19.58
C PHE A 262 1.75 -6.61 -20.64
N ASP A 263 0.47 -6.55 -20.96
CA ASP A 263 -0.16 -5.37 -21.53
C ASP A 263 -0.36 -4.32 -20.43
N ALA A 264 -0.08 -3.06 -20.76
CA ALA A 264 -0.20 -1.92 -19.87
C ALA A 264 -1.11 -0.88 -20.54
N GLU A 265 -2.28 -0.63 -19.94
CA GLU A 265 -3.32 0.25 -20.48
C GLU A 265 -3.70 1.31 -19.46
N VAL A 266 -3.67 2.59 -19.82
CA VAL A 266 -4.22 3.64 -18.95
C VAL A 266 -5.73 3.65 -19.10
N VAL A 267 -6.43 3.21 -18.05
CA VAL A 267 -7.89 3.03 -18.05
C VAL A 267 -8.65 4.21 -17.43
N TRP A 268 -7.95 5.08 -16.72
CA TRP A 268 -8.54 6.29 -16.14
C TRP A 268 -7.50 7.41 -16.05
N ARG A 269 -7.95 8.66 -16.18
CA ARG A 269 -7.12 9.86 -16.04
C ARG A 269 -7.88 10.99 -15.36
N ASN A 270 -7.18 11.74 -14.52
CA ASN A 270 -7.63 13.05 -14.05
C ASN A 270 -6.57 14.11 -14.39
N SER A 271 -7.02 15.11 -15.14
CA SER A 271 -6.22 16.25 -15.59
C SER A 271 -6.41 17.51 -14.76
N LYS A 272 -7.26 17.50 -13.73
CA LYS A 272 -7.46 18.64 -12.82
C LYS A 272 -6.37 18.67 -11.76
N GLY A 273 -5.52 19.69 -11.81
CA GLY A 273 -4.40 19.84 -10.89
C GLY A 273 -3.22 18.95 -11.27
N LEU A 274 -2.59 18.30 -10.28
CA LEU A 274 -1.57 17.29 -10.56
C LEU A 274 -2.20 16.12 -11.32
N GLN A 275 -1.62 15.74 -12.45
CA GLN A 275 -2.16 14.66 -13.27
C GLN A 275 -2.05 13.31 -12.54
N ARG A 276 -3.15 12.56 -12.56
CA ARG A 276 -3.26 11.23 -11.95
C ARG A 276 -3.85 10.26 -12.94
N GLU A 277 -3.42 9.01 -12.88
CA GLU A 277 -3.78 7.97 -13.82
C GLU A 277 -3.98 6.64 -13.10
N ILE A 278 -4.83 5.78 -13.67
CA ILE A 278 -4.90 4.37 -13.29
C ILE A 278 -4.39 3.53 -14.46
N LEU A 279 -3.34 2.77 -14.20
CA LEU A 279 -2.75 1.82 -15.15
C LEU A 279 -3.27 0.42 -14.84
N LYS A 280 -3.86 -0.23 -15.85
CA LYS A 280 -4.25 -1.63 -15.82
C LYS A 280 -3.11 -2.48 -16.39
N LEU A 281 -2.74 -3.53 -15.66
CA LEU A 281 -1.85 -4.60 -16.12
C LEU A 281 -2.64 -5.89 -16.31
N SER A 282 -2.42 -6.55 -17.45
CA SER A 282 -2.92 -7.90 -17.74
C SER A 282 -1.86 -8.70 -18.48
N TRP A 283 -1.79 -10.02 -18.24
CA TRP A 283 -0.85 -10.88 -18.97
C TRP A 283 -1.16 -10.86 -20.48
N LYS A 284 -0.10 -10.91 -21.30
CA LYS A 284 -0.22 -11.11 -22.75
C LYS A 284 -0.44 -12.57 -23.12
#